data_AF-A0A8S9YKF7-F1
#
_entry.id   AF-A0A8S9YKF7-F1
#
_cell.length_a   1.000
_cell.length_b   1.000
_cell.length_c   1.000
_cell.angle_alpha   90.00
_cell.angle_beta   90.00
_cell.angle_gamma   90.00
#
_symmetry.space_group_name_H-M   'P 1'
#
loop_
_entity.id
_entity.type
_entity.pdbx_description
1 polymer ?
#
loop_
_entity_poly.entity_id
_entity_poly.type
_entity_poly.pdbx_seq_one_letter_code
_entity_poly.pdbx_strand_id
1 'polypeptide(L)'
;MTCCSCTSRVIIILFNVIFLIVGLALAVGGGLLRWNSQPVMSLIGEKMSSQTSPDQMKVAVQGLLEWLAPFALGIFISGIIIIVLCIIGLIGAICNSRLILVIYLILHGLLVIAEIIVVIIYATRPTLMLEPAKGLLWQTAINYVSENSTDKDSVMMNVMMLSLNCCGVDNGTVFDSAPNFQRERTYSGVTISESPERIFIYFVDG
;
A
#
# COMPACT_ATOMS: atom_id res chain seq x y z
N MET A 1 3.31 40.72 26.67
CA MET A 1 2.52 39.55 26.21
C MET A 1 2.65 39.25 24.71
N THR A 2 3.60 39.86 23.98
CA THR A 2 3.78 39.72 22.52
C THR A 2 4.68 38.54 22.10
N CYS A 3 5.51 37.99 22.99
CA CYS A 3 6.43 36.88 22.66
C CYS A 3 5.70 35.54 22.42
N CYS A 4 4.64 35.25 23.17
CA CYS A 4 3.92 33.97 23.09
C CYS A 4 3.07 33.84 21.81
N SER A 5 2.51 34.96 21.31
CA SER A 5 1.72 34.99 20.07
C SER A 5 2.56 34.84 18.81
N CYS A 6 3.83 35.27 18.81
CA CYS A 6 4.70 35.09 17.65
C CYS A 6 5.18 33.64 17.57
N THR A 7 5.55 33.06 18.72
CA THR A 7 6.08 31.69 18.79
C THR A 7 5.06 30.65 18.32
N SER A 8 3.80 30.75 18.75
CA SER A 8 2.75 29.79 18.33
C SER A 8 2.48 29.84 16.82
N ARG A 9 2.56 31.01 16.18
CA ARG A 9 2.36 31.15 14.74
C ARG A 9 3.51 30.57 13.94
N VAL A 10 4.74 30.84 14.36
CA VAL A 10 5.93 30.28 13.72
C VAL A 10 5.87 28.75 13.75
N ILE A 11 5.46 28.17 14.88
CA ILE A 11 5.24 26.73 15.02
C ILE A 11 4.19 26.23 14.02
N ILE A 12 3.01 26.84 13.97
CA ILE A 12 1.93 26.43 13.05
C ILE A 12 2.40 26.51 11.59
N ILE A 13 3.11 27.56 11.21
CA ILE A 13 3.66 27.71 9.85
C ILE A 13 4.66 26.59 9.56
N LEU A 14 5.61 26.34 10.46
CA LEU A 14 6.63 25.29 10.27
C LEU A 14 6.00 23.90 10.11
N PHE A 15 5.07 23.52 11.00
CA PHE A 15 4.39 22.23 10.91
C PHE A 15 3.57 22.09 9.62
N ASN A 16 2.79 23.10 9.24
CA ASN A 16 2.00 23.05 8.01
C ASN A 16 2.88 23.01 6.75
N VAL A 17 4.05 23.64 6.75
CA VAL A 17 5.01 23.52 5.62
C VAL A 17 5.53 22.09 5.50
N ILE A 18 5.90 21.45 6.62
CA ILE A 18 6.35 20.05 6.61
C ILE A 18 5.22 19.14 6.10
N PHE A 19 4.01 19.27 6.65
CA PHE A 19 2.86 18.47 6.22
C PHE A 19 2.46 18.75 4.77
N LEU A 20 2.63 19.97 4.27
CA LEU A 20 2.40 20.30 2.87
C LEU A 20 3.36 19.54 1.96
N ILE A 21 4.65 19.46 2.32
CA ILE A 21 5.64 18.67 1.57
C ILE A 21 5.25 17.19 1.57
N VAL A 22 4.84 16.65 2.72
CA VAL A 22 4.37 15.26 2.82
C VAL A 22 3.10 15.05 1.98
N GLY A 23 2.12 15.93 2.07
CA GLY A 23 0.88 15.87 1.27
C GLY A 23 1.14 15.92 -0.23
N LEU A 24 2.09 16.76 -0.67
CA LEU A 24 2.55 16.80 -2.06
C LEU A 24 3.22 15.50 -2.48
N ALA A 25 4.10 14.93 -1.65
CA ALA A 25 4.72 13.65 -1.94
C ALA A 25 3.68 12.52 -2.05
N LEU A 26 2.66 12.50 -1.18
CA LEU A 26 1.57 11.53 -1.22
C LEU A 26 0.67 11.72 -2.46
N ALA A 27 0.31 12.96 -2.80
CA ALA A 27 -0.50 13.24 -3.98
C ALA A 27 0.26 12.93 -5.27
N VAL A 28 1.52 13.33 -5.39
CA VAL A 28 2.34 12.99 -6.58
C VAL A 28 2.58 11.49 -6.64
N GLY A 29 2.99 10.86 -5.54
CA GLY A 29 3.24 9.42 -5.47
C GLY A 29 2.00 8.59 -5.77
N GLY A 30 0.87 8.87 -5.11
CA GLY A 30 -0.40 8.18 -5.34
C GLY A 30 -0.94 8.40 -6.76
N GLY A 31 -0.81 9.61 -7.31
CA GLY A 31 -1.19 9.92 -8.68
C GLY A 31 -0.32 9.18 -9.70
N LEU A 32 1.01 9.16 -9.49
CA LEU A 32 1.91 8.38 -10.32
C LEU A 32 1.59 6.89 -10.25
N LEU A 33 1.37 6.32 -9.06
CA LEU A 33 0.98 4.91 -8.92
C LEU A 33 -0.35 4.59 -9.61
N ARG A 34 -1.27 5.55 -9.69
CA ARG A 34 -2.58 5.34 -10.33
C ARG A 34 -2.54 5.45 -11.85
N TRP A 35 -1.76 6.37 -12.40
CA TRP A 35 -1.78 6.71 -13.83
C TRP A 35 -0.50 6.37 -14.60
N ASN A 36 0.61 6.05 -13.91
CA ASN A 36 1.89 5.76 -14.53
C ASN A 36 2.49 4.44 -14.02
N SER A 37 2.68 3.49 -14.94
CA SER A 37 3.24 2.17 -14.63
C SER A 37 4.76 2.14 -14.55
N GLN A 38 5.46 3.14 -15.11
CA GLN A 38 6.93 3.15 -15.19
C GLN A 38 7.66 3.06 -13.84
N PRO A 39 7.25 3.79 -12.77
CA PRO A 39 7.94 3.74 -11.49
C PRO A 39 7.83 2.36 -10.81
N VAL A 40 6.70 1.67 -11.04
CA VAL A 40 6.46 0.34 -10.49
C VAL A 40 7.24 -0.72 -11.26
N MET A 41 7.36 -0.56 -12.59
CA MET A 41 8.20 -1.43 -13.41
C MET A 41 9.67 -1.40 -12.98
N SER A 42 10.23 -0.25 -12.62
CA SER A 42 11.63 -0.17 -12.19
C SER A 42 11.87 -0.80 -10.81
N LEU A 43 10.96 -0.61 -9.86
CA LEU A 43 11.08 -1.19 -8.52
C LEU A 43 10.93 -2.72 -8.51
N ILE A 44 10.07 -3.24 -9.38
CA ILE A 44 9.84 -4.69 -9.50
C ILE A 44 10.92 -5.34 -10.37
N GLY A 45 11.35 -4.68 -11.45
CA GLY A 45 12.45 -5.18 -12.29
C GLY A 45 13.76 -5.33 -11.52
N GLU A 46 14.00 -4.49 -10.51
CA GLU A 46 15.16 -4.61 -9.62
C GLU A 46 15.03 -5.80 -8.65
N LYS A 47 13.83 -6.12 -8.17
CA LYS A 47 13.58 -7.24 -7.25
C LYS A 47 13.35 -8.58 -7.96
N MET A 48 12.91 -8.56 -9.22
CA MET A 48 12.74 -9.73 -10.10
C MET A 48 13.88 -9.82 -11.11
N SER A 49 15.13 -9.82 -10.64
CA SER A 49 16.26 -10.17 -11.51
C SER A 49 16.32 -11.69 -11.70
N SER A 50 15.97 -12.20 -12.89
CA SER A 50 16.89 -13.04 -13.70
C SER A 50 16.25 -13.98 -14.75
N GLN A 51 14.92 -14.19 -14.84
CA GLN A 51 14.39 -15.20 -15.78
C GLN A 51 13.06 -14.90 -16.49
N THR A 52 12.53 -13.68 -16.39
CA THR A 52 11.19 -13.38 -16.93
C THR A 52 11.26 -12.56 -18.22
N SER A 53 10.52 -13.01 -19.25
CA SER A 53 10.41 -12.29 -20.51
C SER A 53 9.81 -10.88 -20.31
N PRO A 54 10.22 -9.87 -21.11
CA PRO A 54 9.77 -8.48 -20.93
C PRO A 54 8.25 -8.29 -21.07
N ASP A 55 7.58 -9.23 -21.74
CA ASP A 55 6.12 -9.23 -21.91
C ASP A 55 5.40 -9.77 -20.67
N GLN A 56 5.92 -10.82 -20.02
CA GLN A 56 5.36 -11.33 -18.76
C GLN A 56 5.50 -10.33 -17.61
N MET A 57 6.62 -9.60 -17.54
CA MET A 57 6.82 -8.55 -16.53
C MET A 57 5.81 -7.40 -16.67
N LYS A 58 5.43 -7.03 -17.89
CA LYS A 58 4.43 -5.96 -18.12
C LYS A 58 3.04 -6.38 -17.64
N VAL A 59 2.61 -7.61 -17.95
CA VAL A 59 1.30 -8.11 -17.51
C VAL A 59 1.27 -8.24 -15.98
N ALA A 60 2.37 -8.70 -15.39
CA ALA A 60 2.53 -8.74 -13.94
C ALA A 60 2.40 -7.36 -13.28
N VAL A 61 3.12 -6.36 -13.79
CA VAL A 61 3.05 -4.99 -13.28
C VAL A 61 1.63 -4.41 -13.45
N GLN A 62 0.96 -4.69 -14.56
CA GLN A 62 -0.42 -4.25 -14.77
C GLN A 62 -1.40 -4.89 -13.78
N GLY A 63 -1.29 -6.20 -13.54
CA GLY A 63 -2.12 -6.89 -12.55
C GLY A 63 -1.91 -6.33 -11.12
N LEU A 64 -0.67 -6.02 -10.76
CA LEU A 64 -0.35 -5.39 -9.49
C LEU A 64 -0.94 -3.97 -9.39
N LEU A 65 -0.79 -3.16 -10.43
CA LEU A 65 -1.33 -1.80 -10.48
C LEU A 65 -2.85 -1.77 -10.39
N GLU A 66 -3.54 -2.74 -10.99
CA GLU A 66 -4.99 -2.89 -10.88
C GLU A 66 -5.43 -3.21 -9.46
N TRP A 67 -4.68 -4.06 -8.75
CA TRP A 67 -4.97 -4.39 -7.35
C TRP A 67 -4.61 -3.25 -6.39
N LEU A 68 -3.51 -2.53 -6.65
CA LEU A 68 -3.09 -1.37 -5.87
C LEU A 68 -3.90 -0.11 -6.19
N ALA A 69 -4.62 -0.09 -7.31
CA ALA A 69 -5.42 1.05 -7.76
C ALA A 69 -6.31 1.68 -6.67
N PRO A 70 -7.15 0.93 -5.92
CA PRO A 70 -7.97 1.52 -4.86
C PRO A 70 -7.12 2.16 -3.74
N PHE A 71 -6.00 1.55 -3.38
CA PHE A 71 -5.09 2.07 -2.36
C PHE A 71 -4.34 3.32 -2.85
N ALA A 72 -3.82 3.29 -4.07
CA ALA A 72 -3.14 4.42 -4.71
C ALA A 72 -4.09 5.63 -4.84
N LEU A 73 -5.35 5.38 -5.20
CA LEU A 73 -6.39 6.40 -5.24
C LEU A 73 -6.69 6.96 -3.83
N GLY A 74 -6.76 6.10 -2.81
CA GLY A 74 -6.91 6.53 -1.41
C GLY A 74 -5.77 7.43 -0.95
N ILE A 75 -4.52 7.03 -1.23
CA ILE A 75 -3.31 7.81 -0.92
C ILE A 75 -3.36 9.16 -1.64
N PHE A 76 -3.71 9.18 -2.93
CA PHE A 76 -3.87 10.40 -3.71
C PHE A 76 -4.88 11.37 -3.07
N ILE A 77 -6.09 10.89 -2.79
CA ILE A 77 -7.16 11.71 -2.18
C ILE A 77 -6.72 12.24 -0.81
N SER A 78 -6.12 11.39 0.03
CA SER A 78 -5.62 11.81 1.34
C SER A 78 -4.55 12.90 1.24
N GLY A 79 -3.64 12.80 0.28
CA GLY A 79 -2.63 13.83 0.00
C GLY A 79 -3.25 15.18 -0.38
N ILE A 80 -4.28 15.17 -1.24
CA ILE A 80 -5.02 16.38 -1.60
C ILE A 80 -5.71 17.01 -0.38
N ILE A 81 -6.36 16.20 0.47
CA ILE A 81 -7.01 16.69 1.70
C ILE A 81 -5.97 17.35 2.63
N ILE A 82 -4.81 16.71 2.82
CA ILE A 82 -3.71 17.26 3.63
C ILE A 82 -3.24 18.60 3.07
N ILE A 83 -3.04 18.71 1.75
CA ILE A 83 -2.64 19.96 1.09
C ILE A 83 -3.66 21.07 1.36
N VAL A 84 -4.96 20.79 1.21
CA VAL A 84 -6.02 21.76 1.46
C VAL A 84 -6.02 22.23 2.92
N LEU A 85 -5.94 21.29 3.88
CA LEU A 85 -5.86 21.62 5.30
C LEU A 85 -4.63 22.47 5.63
N CYS A 86 -3.48 22.16 5.02
CA CYS A 86 -2.24 22.92 5.21
C CYS A 86 -2.33 24.34 4.64
N ILE A 87 -2.96 24.52 3.47
CA ILE A 87 -3.18 25.84 2.87
C ILE A 87 -4.09 26.68 3.77
N ILE A 88 -5.18 26.12 4.29
CA ILE A 88 -6.07 26.83 5.24
C ILE A 88 -5.31 27.22 6.50
N GLY A 89 -4.49 26.32 7.06
CA GLY A 89 -3.65 26.59 8.23
C GLY A 89 -2.64 27.72 7.98
N LEU A 90 -1.98 27.71 6.81
CA LEU A 90 -1.01 28.71 6.41
C LEU A 90 -1.67 30.08 6.20
N ILE A 91 -2.80 30.14 5.50
CA ILE A 91 -3.58 31.38 5.30
C ILE A 91 -4.07 31.91 6.66
N GLY A 92 -4.58 31.06 7.54
CA GLY A 92 -5.01 31.45 8.88
C GLY A 92 -3.88 32.07 9.71
N ALA A 93 -2.67 31.51 9.61
CA ALA A 93 -1.49 32.01 10.31
C ALA A 93 -0.97 33.33 9.72
N ILE A 94 -0.90 33.45 8.39
CA ILE A 94 -0.41 34.65 7.68
C ILE A 94 -1.40 35.81 7.80
N CYS A 95 -2.67 35.59 7.49
CA CYS A 95 -3.71 36.63 7.53
C CYS A 95 -4.11 37.03 8.96
N ASN A 96 -3.58 36.35 9.98
CA ASN A 96 -3.90 36.59 11.40
C ASN A 96 -5.41 36.57 11.69
N SER A 97 -6.16 35.78 10.91
CA SER A 97 -7.60 35.67 11.06
C SER A 97 -7.93 34.59 12.07
N ARG A 98 -8.41 35.01 13.25
CA ARG A 98 -8.83 34.08 14.31
C ARG A 98 -9.91 33.12 13.84
N LEU A 99 -10.82 33.57 12.97
CA LEU A 99 -11.90 32.74 12.43
C LEU A 99 -11.35 31.56 11.61
N ILE A 100 -10.42 31.84 10.70
CA ILE A 100 -9.82 30.79 9.84
C ILE A 100 -9.02 29.81 10.69
N LEU A 101 -8.27 30.29 11.67
CA LEU A 101 -7.49 29.43 12.55
C LEU A 101 -8.38 28.53 13.42
N VAL A 102 -9.52 29.04 13.91
CA VAL A 102 -10.50 28.23 14.65
C VAL A 102 -11.11 27.15 13.77
N ILE A 103 -11.48 27.48 12.52
CA ILE A 103 -11.99 26.48 11.57
C ILE A 103 -10.93 25.41 11.29
N TYR A 104 -9.68 25.80 11.04
CA TYR A 104 -8.56 24.88 10.86
C TYR A 104 -8.42 23.92 12.05
N LEU A 105 -8.43 24.44 13.28
CA LEU A 105 -8.30 23.63 14.49
C LEU A 105 -9.49 22.68 14.68
N ILE A 106 -10.70 23.09 14.34
CA ILE A 106 -11.89 22.23 14.40
C ILE A 106 -11.76 21.09 13.38
N LEU A 107 -11.43 21.41 12.12
CA LEU A 107 -11.27 20.40 11.07
C LEU A 107 -10.16 19.39 11.41
N HIS A 108 -9.01 19.88 11.87
CA HIS A 108 -7.90 19.03 12.28
C HIS A 108 -8.24 18.23 13.54
N GLY A 109 -8.96 18.82 14.50
CA GLY A 109 -9.43 18.14 15.69
C GLY A 109 -10.39 16.99 15.38
N LEU A 110 -11.31 17.17 14.43
CA LEU A 110 -12.18 16.09 13.95
C LEU A 110 -11.39 14.94 13.32
N LEU A 111 -10.34 15.25 12.56
CA LEU A 111 -9.44 14.25 11.98
C LEU A 111 -8.73 13.44 13.07
N VAL A 112 -8.15 14.12 14.06
CA VAL A 112 -7.48 13.47 15.20
C VAL A 112 -8.45 12.61 16.01
N ILE A 113 -9.69 13.06 16.22
CA ILE A 113 -10.72 12.25 16.90
C ILE A 113 -11.01 10.99 16.08
N ALA A 114 -11.14 11.09 14.76
CA ALA A 114 -11.34 9.92 13.90
C ALA A 114 -10.16 8.95 13.97
N GLU A 115 -8.93 9.44 13.94
CA GLU A 115 -7.72 8.63 14.08
C GLU A 115 -7.66 7.92 15.45
N ILE A 116 -7.99 8.63 16.53
CA ILE A 116 -8.05 8.04 17.89
C ILE A 116 -9.09 6.91 17.93
N ILE A 117 -10.27 7.10 17.33
CA ILE A 117 -11.30 6.05 17.26
C ILE A 117 -10.75 4.81 16.54
N VAL A 118 -10.06 4.99 15.41
CA VAL A 118 -9.44 3.88 14.67
C VAL A 118 -8.40 3.16 15.52
N VAL A 119 -7.52 3.88 16.22
CA VAL A 119 -6.49 3.31 17.10
C VAL A 119 -7.13 2.51 18.24
N ILE A 120 -8.19 3.03 18.86
CA ILE A 120 -8.92 2.33 19.93
C ILE A 120 -9.56 1.03 19.41
N ILE A 121 -10.21 1.08 18.24
CA ILE A 121 -10.80 -0.12 17.62
C ILE A 121 -9.72 -1.16 17.32
N TYR A 122 -8.59 -0.73 16.75
CA TYR A 122 -7.47 -1.62 16.45
C TYR A 122 -6.89 -2.26 17.73
N ALA A 123 -6.71 -1.49 18.80
CA ALA A 123 -6.17 -1.98 20.06
C ALA A 123 -7.13 -2.94 20.80
N THR A 124 -8.44 -2.73 20.68
CA THR A 124 -9.44 -3.52 21.40
C THR A 124 -9.95 -4.74 20.61
N ARG A 125 -10.10 -4.60 19.29
CA ARG A 125 -10.62 -5.62 18.38
C ARG A 125 -9.89 -5.56 17.04
N PRO A 126 -8.61 -5.98 17.00
CA PRO A 126 -7.83 -5.96 15.77
C PRO A 126 -8.48 -6.81 14.67
N THR A 127 -9.21 -7.86 15.04
CA THR A 127 -9.91 -8.75 14.10
C THR A 127 -10.88 -8.01 13.19
N LEU A 128 -11.57 -6.97 13.67
CA LEU A 128 -12.53 -6.20 12.85
C LEU A 128 -11.86 -5.47 11.67
N MET A 129 -10.59 -5.11 11.82
CA MET A 129 -9.82 -4.45 10.76
C MET A 129 -8.99 -5.44 9.94
N LEU A 130 -8.54 -6.54 10.56
CA LEU A 130 -7.74 -7.55 9.88
C LEU A 130 -8.57 -8.53 9.05
N GLU A 131 -9.80 -8.88 9.46
CA GLU A 131 -10.62 -9.86 8.73
C GLU A 131 -10.91 -9.47 7.28
N PRO A 132 -11.29 -8.23 6.95
CA PRO A 132 -11.50 -7.83 5.56
C PRO A 132 -10.21 -7.92 4.74
N ALA A 133 -9.08 -7.50 5.31
CA ALA A 133 -7.77 -7.58 4.66
C ALA A 133 -7.35 -9.04 4.45
N LYS A 134 -7.51 -9.90 5.47
CA LYS A 134 -7.27 -11.34 5.36
C LYS A 134 -8.18 -11.99 4.33
N GLY A 135 -9.45 -11.60 4.26
CA GLY A 135 -10.40 -12.12 3.27
C GLY A 135 -9.99 -11.79 1.84
N LEU A 136 -9.49 -10.58 1.60
CA LEU A 136 -8.91 -10.18 0.31
C LEU A 136 -7.68 -11.02 -0.03
N LEU A 137 -6.74 -11.18 0.91
CA LEU A 137 -5.55 -12.02 0.73
C LEU A 137 -5.92 -13.49 0.48
N TRP A 138 -6.93 -14.00 1.17
CA TRP A 138 -7.40 -15.37 1.03
C TRP A 138 -8.00 -15.62 -0.36
N GLN A 139 -8.77 -14.67 -0.88
CA GLN A 139 -9.28 -14.72 -2.25
C GLN A 139 -8.14 -14.70 -3.28
N THR A 140 -7.13 -13.85 -3.10
CA THR A 140 -5.93 -13.83 -3.94
C THR A 140 -5.20 -15.18 -3.89
N ALA A 141 -5.04 -15.77 -2.71
CA ALA A 141 -4.35 -17.03 -2.52
C ALA A 141 -5.11 -18.23 -3.12
N ILE A 142 -6.44 -18.26 -3.04
CA ILE A 142 -7.26 -19.31 -3.68
C ILE A 142 -7.19 -19.23 -5.21
N ASN A 143 -7.11 -18.01 -5.77
CA ASN A 143 -7.02 -17.82 -7.22
C ASN A 143 -5.60 -17.92 -7.75
N TYR A 144 -4.63 -18.25 -6.90
CA TYR A 144 -3.24 -18.46 -7.29
C TYR A 144 -3.10 -19.67 -8.21
N VAL A 145 -2.42 -19.48 -9.33
CA VAL A 145 -2.21 -20.50 -10.37
C VAL A 145 -0.78 -21.04 -10.30
N SER A 146 0.21 -20.17 -10.53
CA SER A 146 1.63 -20.50 -10.46
C SER A 146 2.48 -19.24 -10.50
N GLU A 147 3.75 -19.36 -10.17
CA GLU A 147 4.70 -18.24 -10.21
C GLU A 147 4.98 -17.69 -11.60
N ASN A 148 4.83 -18.53 -12.64
CA ASN A 148 5.02 -18.14 -14.02
C ASN A 148 3.70 -17.66 -14.67
N SER A 149 2.59 -17.73 -13.93
CA SER A 149 1.33 -17.17 -14.39
C SER A 149 1.39 -15.64 -14.38
N THR A 150 0.86 -15.05 -15.44
CA THR A 150 0.67 -13.60 -15.58
C THR A 150 -0.64 -13.12 -14.98
N ASP A 151 -1.41 -13.99 -14.33
CA ASP A 151 -2.66 -13.62 -13.66
C ASP A 151 -2.39 -12.65 -12.50
N LYS A 152 -3.23 -11.62 -12.38
CA LYS A 152 -3.11 -10.56 -11.37
C LYS A 152 -2.97 -11.09 -9.94
N ASP A 153 -3.72 -12.14 -9.61
CA ASP A 153 -3.72 -12.72 -8.27
C ASP A 153 -2.44 -13.54 -8.00
N SER A 154 -1.93 -14.23 -9.04
CA SER A 154 -0.68 -15.00 -8.95
C SER A 154 0.54 -14.09 -8.77
N VAL A 155 0.58 -13.01 -9.56
CA VAL A 155 1.66 -12.02 -9.49
C VAL A 155 1.66 -11.31 -8.14
N MET A 156 0.48 -10.88 -7.68
CA MET A 156 0.35 -10.21 -6.39
C MET A 156 0.82 -11.11 -5.25
N MET A 157 0.31 -12.34 -5.19
CA MET A 157 0.69 -13.28 -4.15
C MET A 157 2.20 -13.54 -4.16
N ASN A 158 2.81 -13.65 -5.35
CA ASN A 158 4.25 -13.81 -5.50
C ASN A 158 5.03 -12.63 -4.91
N VAL A 159 4.66 -11.39 -5.28
CA VAL A 159 5.28 -10.17 -4.74
C VAL A 159 5.13 -10.08 -3.22
N MET A 160 3.96 -10.43 -2.67
CA MET A 160 3.74 -10.41 -1.23
C MET A 160 4.58 -11.45 -0.49
N MET A 161 4.60 -12.70 -0.98
CA MET A 161 5.37 -13.78 -0.38
C MET A 161 6.87 -13.45 -0.36
N LEU A 162 7.40 -12.90 -1.46
CA LEU A 162 8.77 -12.42 -1.56
C LEU A 162 9.08 -11.23 -0.65
N SER A 163 8.21 -10.22 -0.64
CA SER A 163 8.48 -8.97 0.10
C SER A 163 8.41 -9.16 1.61
N LEU A 164 7.56 -10.07 2.07
CA LEU A 164 7.33 -10.35 3.49
C LEU A 164 8.06 -11.60 3.98
N ASN A 165 8.73 -12.34 3.09
CA ASN A 165 9.29 -13.65 3.37
C ASN A 165 8.27 -14.57 4.08
N CYS A 166 7.07 -14.69 3.53
CA CYS A 166 6.00 -15.56 4.05
C CYS A 166 5.38 -16.44 2.96
N CYS A 167 4.70 -17.52 3.37
CA CYS A 167 4.03 -18.45 2.45
C CYS A 167 2.53 -18.57 2.79
N GLY A 168 1.68 -18.23 1.82
CA GLY A 168 0.22 -18.24 2.04
C GLY A 168 -0.27 -17.06 2.89
N VAL A 169 -1.52 -17.13 3.34
CA VAL A 169 -2.15 -16.08 4.18
C VAL A 169 -1.90 -16.34 5.67
N ASP A 170 -2.29 -17.53 6.12
CA ASP A 170 -1.97 -18.02 7.45
C ASP A 170 -0.91 -19.14 7.38
N ASN A 171 -0.98 -19.99 6.35
CA ASN A 171 -0.02 -21.05 6.01
C ASN A 171 -0.12 -21.42 4.52
N GLY A 172 0.85 -22.20 4.01
CA GLY A 172 0.87 -22.69 2.63
C GLY A 172 -0.28 -23.65 2.24
N THR A 173 -1.00 -24.21 3.21
CA THR A 173 -2.12 -25.14 2.97
C THR A 173 -3.30 -24.49 2.24
N VAL A 174 -3.38 -23.15 2.20
CA VAL A 174 -4.40 -22.43 1.41
C VAL A 174 -4.36 -22.81 -0.08
N PHE A 175 -3.16 -23.12 -0.60
CA PHE A 175 -2.97 -23.51 -1.98
C PHE A 175 -3.47 -24.95 -2.27
N ASP A 176 -3.63 -25.79 -1.25
CA ASP A 176 -4.26 -27.10 -1.43
C ASP A 176 -5.71 -26.96 -1.86
N SER A 177 -6.38 -25.91 -1.37
CA SER A 177 -7.77 -25.56 -1.69
C SER A 177 -7.90 -24.71 -2.97
N ALA A 178 -6.78 -24.28 -3.56
CA ALA A 178 -6.79 -23.52 -4.80
C ALA A 178 -7.09 -24.45 -6.00
N PRO A 179 -8.17 -24.19 -6.76
CA PRO A 179 -8.58 -25.09 -7.85
C PRO A 179 -7.62 -25.05 -9.03
N ASN A 180 -7.04 -23.88 -9.31
CA ASN A 180 -6.19 -23.65 -10.48
C ASN A 180 -4.70 -23.78 -10.18
N PHE A 181 -4.34 -24.15 -8.95
CA PHE A 181 -2.95 -24.24 -8.53
C PHE A 181 -2.23 -25.38 -9.25
N GLN A 182 -1.14 -25.04 -9.93
CA GLN A 182 -0.29 -25.99 -10.65
C GLN A 182 0.59 -26.76 -9.67
N ARG A 183 0.15 -27.97 -9.30
CA ARG A 183 0.82 -28.86 -8.34
C ARG A 183 1.99 -29.64 -8.95
N GLU A 184 2.08 -29.69 -10.27
CA GLU A 184 3.08 -30.46 -11.00
C GLU A 184 3.91 -29.55 -11.90
N ARG A 185 5.23 -29.69 -11.84
CA ARG A 185 6.14 -28.99 -12.75
C ARG A 185 7.14 -29.94 -13.36
N THR A 186 7.44 -29.71 -14.63
CA THR A 186 8.42 -30.48 -15.37
C THR A 186 9.75 -29.73 -15.39
N TYR A 187 10.70 -30.17 -14.56
CA TYR A 187 12.08 -29.67 -14.61
C TYR A 187 12.97 -30.72 -15.28
N SER A 188 13.62 -30.34 -16.38
CA SER A 188 14.53 -31.21 -17.15
C SER A 188 13.94 -32.60 -17.50
N GLY A 189 12.65 -32.64 -17.87
CA GLY A 189 11.95 -33.87 -18.25
C GLY A 189 11.45 -34.73 -17.09
N VAL A 190 11.60 -34.26 -15.84
CA VAL A 190 11.08 -34.92 -14.63
C VAL A 190 9.92 -34.12 -14.09
N THR A 191 8.75 -34.75 -13.95
CA THR A 191 7.59 -34.16 -13.29
C THR A 191 7.74 -34.26 -11.78
N ILE A 192 7.84 -33.12 -11.10
CA ILE A 192 7.94 -33.01 -9.66
C ILE A 192 6.58 -32.49 -9.15
N SER A 193 5.99 -33.19 -8.19
CA SER A 193 4.86 -32.65 -7.42
C SER A 193 5.41 -31.67 -6.39
N GLU A 194 5.11 -30.38 -6.57
CA GLU A 194 5.49 -29.35 -5.61
C GLU A 194 4.46 -29.29 -4.49
N SER A 195 4.92 -29.48 -3.25
CA SER A 195 4.11 -29.08 -2.09
C SER A 195 4.17 -27.55 -1.98
N PRO A 196 3.09 -26.89 -1.52
CA PRO A 196 3.04 -25.44 -1.43
C PRO A 196 4.17 -24.82 -0.57
N GLU A 197 4.69 -25.58 0.40
CA GLU A 197 5.80 -25.17 1.26
C GLU A 197 7.16 -25.13 0.53
N ARG A 198 7.32 -25.92 -0.56
CA ARG A 198 8.57 -25.93 -1.34
C ARG A 198 8.71 -24.74 -2.28
N ILE A 199 7.61 -24.14 -2.72
CA ILE A 199 7.61 -22.93 -3.55
C ILE A 199 8.35 -21.80 -2.84
N PHE A 200 8.13 -21.64 -1.53
CA PHE A 200 8.76 -20.60 -0.73
C PHE A 200 10.29 -20.76 -0.60
N ILE A 201 10.78 -22.00 -0.55
CA ILE A 201 12.23 -22.29 -0.48
C ILE A 201 12.94 -21.81 -1.75
N TYR A 202 12.36 -22.05 -2.93
CA TYR A 202 12.93 -21.56 -4.20
C TYR A 202 12.89 -20.04 -4.35
N PHE A 203 11.98 -19.36 -3.64
CA PHE A 203 11.86 -17.89 -3.66
C PHE A 203 12.82 -17.16 -2.71
N VAL A 204 13.26 -17.81 -1.62
CA VAL A 204 14.18 -17.21 -0.63
C VAL A 204 15.65 -17.54 -0.91
N ASP A 205 15.92 -18.69 -1.55
CA ASP A 205 17.29 -19.16 -1.84
C ASP A 205 17.81 -18.77 -3.25
N GLY A 206 17.05 -17.99 -4.03
CA GLY A 206 17.43 -17.46 -5.35
C GLY A 206 17.73 -15.97 -5.32
#